data_AF-A0A939GH12-F1
#
_entry.id   AF-A0A939GH12-F1
#
_cell.length_a   1.000
_cell.length_b   1.000
_cell.length_c   1.000
_cell.angle_alpha   90.00
_cell.angle_beta   90.00
_cell.angle_gamma   90.00
#
_symmetry.space_group_name_H-M   'P 1'
#
loop_
_entity.id
_entity.type
_entity.pdbx_description
1 polymer ?
#
loop_
_entity_poly.entity_id
_entity_poly.type
_entity_poly.pdbx_seq_one_letter_code
_entity_poly.pdbx_strand_id
1 'polypeptide(L)'
;MRYLIFFLLLITGTAKAQLSFPKSHLGVWQGTLQITPVGSPNPQQVPMRIILDSLRGVQNRYTFTIQYGQQAARLYELVAVDAAAGKYQIDEKDGIVLEASKIGDQLTTQFSVENNLITTIYTFLTNPDRIGFALYFSDVRPGKTGGQGTTPVLTYAIKSRQLATLARVPEPKAVPQKKEPVKKRKGLFGKRV
;
A
#
# COMPACT_ATOMS: atom_id res chain seq x y z
N MET A 1 64.29 0.18 -11.93
CA MET A 1 63.30 0.10 -10.82
C MET A 1 62.02 -0.53 -11.36
N ARG A 2 61.44 -1.44 -10.58
CA ARG A 2 60.35 -2.38 -10.91
C ARG A 2 59.08 -1.66 -11.38
N TYR A 3 58.48 -2.14 -12.48
CA TYR A 3 57.09 -1.88 -12.81
C TYR A 3 56.20 -2.66 -11.83
N LEU A 4 55.45 -1.97 -10.98
CA LEU A 4 54.44 -2.57 -10.12
C LEU A 4 53.08 -2.45 -10.81
N ILE A 5 52.66 -3.52 -11.47
CA ILE A 5 51.32 -3.65 -12.05
C ILE A 5 50.33 -3.82 -10.88
N PHE A 6 49.54 -2.78 -10.62
CA PHE A 6 48.43 -2.85 -9.66
C PHE A 6 47.23 -3.52 -10.36
N PHE A 7 46.93 -4.75 -9.95
CA PHE A 7 45.78 -5.52 -10.43
C PHE A 7 44.51 -4.97 -9.75
N LEU A 8 43.78 -4.08 -10.44
CA LEU A 8 42.50 -3.54 -9.96
C LEU A 8 41.43 -4.62 -10.11
N LEU A 9 41.15 -5.35 -9.03
CA LEU A 9 40.06 -6.32 -8.96
C LEU A 9 38.71 -5.56 -8.97
N LEU A 10 38.11 -5.39 -10.14
CA LEU A 10 36.75 -4.89 -10.28
C LEU A 10 35.76 -5.93 -9.71
N ILE A 11 35.40 -5.77 -8.44
CA ILE A 11 34.25 -6.45 -7.85
C ILE A 11 33.01 -5.83 -8.49
N THR A 12 32.51 -6.43 -9.56
CA THR A 12 31.19 -6.09 -10.12
C THR A 12 30.12 -6.65 -9.19
N GLY A 13 29.89 -5.98 -8.08
CA GLY A 13 28.70 -6.20 -7.26
C GLY A 13 27.48 -5.79 -8.07
N THR A 14 26.63 -6.74 -8.45
CA THR A 14 25.31 -6.43 -9.00
C THR A 14 24.47 -5.79 -7.90
N ALA A 15 24.50 -4.46 -7.81
CA ALA A 15 23.55 -3.72 -7.00
C ALA A 15 22.16 -4.01 -7.57
N LYS A 16 21.37 -4.84 -6.87
CA LYS A 16 19.95 -4.94 -7.16
C LYS A 16 19.37 -3.56 -6.88
N ALA A 17 18.86 -2.90 -7.91
CA ALA A 17 18.19 -1.63 -7.77
C ALA A 17 17.08 -1.78 -6.72
N GLN A 18 17.23 -1.12 -5.58
CA GLN A 18 16.20 -1.10 -4.55
C GLN A 18 15.06 -0.25 -5.09
N LEU A 19 13.92 -0.88 -5.38
CA LEU A 19 12.74 -0.16 -5.83
C LEU A 19 12.36 0.88 -4.77
N SER A 20 12.07 2.11 -5.21
CA SER A 20 11.53 3.14 -4.33
C SER A 20 10.06 2.90 -4.03
N PHE A 21 9.56 3.45 -2.94
CA PHE A 21 8.11 3.54 -2.72
C PHE A 21 7.46 4.37 -3.85
N PRO A 22 6.26 4.01 -4.36
CA PRO A 22 5.42 2.87 -3.99
C PRO A 22 5.82 1.51 -4.60
N LYS A 23 6.71 1.50 -5.60
CA LYS A 23 7.08 0.30 -6.38
C LYS A 23 7.64 -0.85 -5.54
N SER A 24 8.34 -0.57 -4.44
CA SER A 24 8.83 -1.61 -3.53
C SER A 24 7.72 -2.41 -2.83
N HIS A 25 6.50 -1.89 -2.78
CA HIS A 25 5.39 -2.47 -2.03
C HIS A 25 4.19 -2.86 -2.90
N LEU A 26 4.36 -2.92 -4.23
CA LEU A 26 3.35 -3.47 -5.13
C LEU A 26 3.04 -4.91 -4.75
N GLY A 27 1.77 -5.29 -4.88
CA GLY A 27 1.27 -6.62 -4.59
C GLY A 27 -0.05 -6.59 -3.84
N VAL A 28 -0.48 -7.79 -3.45
CA VAL A 28 -1.68 -8.01 -2.66
C VAL A 28 -1.27 -8.24 -1.21
N TRP A 29 -1.96 -7.56 -0.30
CA TRP A 29 -1.73 -7.61 1.13
C TRP A 29 -3.03 -7.96 1.84
N GLN A 30 -2.98 -8.88 2.79
CA GLN A 30 -4.17 -9.34 3.53
C GLN A 30 -3.88 -9.44 5.02
N GLY A 31 -4.89 -9.14 5.83
CA GLY A 31 -4.84 -9.27 7.28
C GLY A 31 -6.24 -9.13 7.88
N THR A 32 -6.28 -8.95 9.20
CA THR A 32 -7.53 -8.71 9.93
C THR A 32 -7.51 -7.29 10.49
N LEU A 33 -8.52 -6.51 10.14
CA LEU A 33 -8.80 -5.21 10.72
C LEU A 33 -9.50 -5.39 12.08
N GLN A 34 -8.97 -4.73 13.09
CA GLN A 34 -9.55 -4.64 14.42
C GLN A 34 -10.13 -3.24 14.60
N ILE A 35 -11.45 -3.13 14.79
CA ILE A 35 -12.16 -1.87 15.02
C ILE A 35 -12.47 -1.78 16.51
N THR A 36 -11.93 -0.77 17.19
CA THR A 36 -12.07 -0.58 18.64
C THR A 36 -12.61 0.81 18.95
N PRO A 37 -13.90 0.92 19.34
CA PRO A 37 -14.42 2.13 19.97
C PRO A 37 -13.78 2.37 21.34
N VAL A 38 -13.69 3.63 21.75
CA VAL A 38 -13.31 3.97 23.13
C VAL A 38 -14.27 3.32 24.12
N GLY A 39 -13.70 2.78 25.20
CA GLY A 39 -14.46 2.08 26.24
C GLY A 39 -14.86 0.64 25.89
N SER A 40 -14.59 0.15 24.67
CA SER A 40 -14.83 -1.24 24.32
C SER A 40 -13.58 -2.10 24.57
N PRO A 41 -13.68 -3.19 25.36
CA PRO A 41 -12.58 -4.13 25.55
C PRO A 41 -12.41 -5.09 24.36
N ASN A 42 -13.46 -5.28 23.54
CA ASN A 42 -13.50 -6.29 22.49
C ASN A 42 -13.56 -5.61 21.11
N PRO A 43 -12.51 -5.73 20.28
CA PRO A 43 -12.52 -5.21 18.92
C PRO A 43 -13.43 -6.05 18.01
N GLN A 44 -14.21 -5.38 17.16
CA GLN A 44 -14.80 -6.04 16.00
C GLN A 44 -13.69 -6.42 15.02
N GLN A 45 -13.76 -7.62 14.45
CA GLN A 45 -12.79 -8.11 13.49
C GLN A 45 -13.40 -8.20 12.08
N VAL A 46 -12.69 -7.67 11.09
CA VAL A 46 -13.11 -7.68 9.68
C VAL A 46 -11.90 -8.06 8.82
N PRO A 47 -12.00 -9.04 7.90
CA PRO A 47 -10.94 -9.30 6.93
C PRO A 47 -10.62 -8.03 6.13
N MET A 48 -9.35 -7.72 5.90
CA MET A 48 -8.94 -6.55 5.14
C MET A 48 -7.94 -6.94 4.07
N ARG A 49 -8.07 -6.33 2.89
CA ARG A 49 -7.15 -6.49 1.77
C ARG A 49 -6.74 -5.12 1.22
N ILE A 50 -5.46 -4.95 0.94
CA ILE A 50 -4.91 -3.82 0.19
C ILE A 50 -4.25 -4.36 -1.08
N ILE A 51 -4.51 -3.74 -2.23
CA ILE A 51 -3.85 -4.04 -3.49
C ILE A 51 -3.17 -2.77 -3.97
N LEU A 52 -1.85 -2.86 -4.12
CA LEU A 52 -1.01 -1.83 -4.70
C LEU A 52 -0.50 -2.32 -6.05
N ASP A 53 -0.81 -1.63 -7.13
CA ASP A 53 -0.32 -2.00 -8.47
C ASP A 53 0.05 -0.75 -9.28
N SER A 54 0.90 -0.92 -10.30
CA SER A 54 1.21 0.15 -11.24
C SER A 54 0.01 0.43 -12.14
N LEU A 55 -0.31 1.71 -12.35
CA LEU A 55 -1.30 2.08 -13.36
C LEU A 55 -0.62 2.04 -14.74
N ARG A 56 -1.02 1.09 -15.59
CA ARG A 56 -0.35 0.86 -16.88
C ARG A 56 -0.36 2.12 -17.75
N GLY A 57 0.82 2.48 -18.25
CA GLY A 57 1.00 3.63 -19.14
C GLY A 57 0.97 4.98 -18.44
N VAL A 58 0.81 5.03 -17.12
CA VAL A 58 0.74 6.29 -16.36
C VAL A 58 1.85 6.33 -15.33
N GLN A 59 2.79 7.26 -15.52
CA GLN A 59 3.88 7.46 -14.57
C GLN A 59 3.35 8.07 -13.28
N ASN A 60 3.99 7.74 -12.16
CA ASN A 60 3.70 8.29 -10.83
C ASN A 60 2.26 8.08 -10.33
N ARG A 61 1.48 7.21 -10.97
CA ARG A 61 0.15 6.80 -10.53
C ARG A 61 0.09 5.29 -10.33
N TYR A 62 -0.62 4.89 -9.29
CA TYR A 62 -0.71 3.52 -8.84
C TYR A 62 -2.16 3.22 -8.45
N THR A 63 -2.62 2.01 -8.75
CA THR A 63 -3.87 1.52 -8.19
C THR A 63 -3.68 1.33 -6.68
N PHE A 64 -4.62 1.83 -5.88
CA PHE A 64 -4.66 1.68 -4.43
C PHE A 64 -6.04 1.17 -4.00
N THR A 65 -6.23 -0.13 -4.08
CA THR A 65 -7.53 -0.75 -3.77
C THR A 65 -7.58 -1.21 -2.32
N ILE A 66 -8.67 -0.89 -1.62
CA ILE A 66 -8.93 -1.36 -0.25
C ILE A 66 -10.24 -2.12 -0.21
N GLN A 67 -10.26 -3.28 0.44
CA GLN A 67 -11.47 -4.09 0.62
C GLN A 67 -11.61 -4.51 2.09
N TYR A 68 -12.83 -4.36 2.63
CA TYR A 68 -13.20 -4.74 3.99
C TYR A 68 -14.28 -5.83 3.96
N GLY A 69 -13.98 -7.02 4.46
CA GLY A 69 -14.89 -8.16 4.47
C GLY A 69 -15.47 -8.43 3.08
N GLN A 70 -16.80 -8.47 3.00
CA GLN A 70 -17.54 -8.66 1.75
C GLN A 70 -18.07 -7.36 1.13
N GLN A 71 -17.67 -6.20 1.67
CA GLN A 71 -18.08 -4.91 1.10
C GLN A 71 -17.44 -4.68 -0.27
N ALA A 72 -18.05 -3.81 -1.07
CA ALA A 72 -17.47 -3.34 -2.31
C ALA A 72 -16.08 -2.73 -2.07
N ALA A 73 -15.14 -3.03 -2.97
CA ALA A 73 -13.80 -2.50 -2.88
C ALA A 73 -13.79 -1.00 -3.18
N ARG A 74 -12.99 -0.26 -2.41
CA ARG A 74 -12.67 1.16 -2.66
C ARG A 74 -11.54 1.21 -3.68
N LEU A 75 -11.82 1.78 -4.85
CA LEU A 75 -10.93 1.77 -6.02
C LEU A 75 -10.17 3.10 -6.16
N TYR A 76 -9.25 3.36 -5.23
CA TYR A 76 -8.49 4.62 -5.21
C TYR A 76 -7.27 4.58 -6.13
N GLU A 77 -6.69 5.75 -6.37
CA GLU A 77 -5.36 5.90 -6.95
C GLU A 77 -4.40 6.54 -5.95
N LEU A 78 -3.19 6.02 -5.85
CA LEU A 78 -2.06 6.69 -5.18
C LEU A 78 -1.26 7.46 -6.22
N VAL A 79 -1.09 8.76 -6.01
CA VAL A 79 -0.37 9.66 -6.91
C VAL A 79 0.88 10.17 -6.21
N ALA A 80 2.05 9.96 -6.81
CA ALA A 80 3.31 10.54 -6.35
C ALA A 80 3.48 11.94 -6.96
N VAL A 81 3.11 12.98 -6.20
CA VAL A 81 3.15 14.37 -6.66
C VAL A 81 4.58 14.91 -6.64
N ASP A 82 5.27 14.74 -5.51
CA ASP A 82 6.69 15.01 -5.35
C ASP A 82 7.25 13.98 -4.35
N ALA A 83 7.69 12.84 -4.89
CA ALA A 83 8.17 11.73 -4.08
C ALA A 83 9.41 12.09 -3.24
N ALA A 84 10.24 13.03 -3.71
CA ALA A 84 11.46 13.45 -3.02
C ALA A 84 11.12 14.33 -1.80
N ALA A 85 10.10 15.19 -1.91
CA ALA A 85 9.58 15.96 -0.79
C ALA A 85 8.56 15.19 0.09
N GLY A 86 8.32 13.91 -0.23
CA GLY A 86 7.34 13.10 0.50
C GLY A 86 5.88 13.48 0.24
N LYS A 87 5.56 14.19 -0.85
CA LYS A 87 4.20 14.63 -1.18
C LYS A 87 3.49 13.64 -2.11
N TYR A 88 2.36 13.14 -1.65
CA TYR A 88 1.51 12.18 -2.34
C TYR A 88 0.05 12.62 -2.26
N GLN A 89 -0.80 11.98 -3.05
CA GLN A 89 -2.25 12.12 -2.96
C GLN A 89 -2.91 10.74 -3.05
N ILE A 90 -4.06 10.60 -2.39
CA ILE A 90 -4.99 9.48 -2.59
C ILE A 90 -6.23 10.05 -3.27
N ASP A 91 -6.44 9.70 -4.53
CA ASP A 91 -7.58 10.12 -5.35
C ASP A 91 -8.69 9.06 -5.22
N GLU A 92 -9.83 9.44 -4.64
CA GLU A 92 -10.94 8.53 -4.37
C GLU A 92 -11.82 8.25 -5.60
N LYS A 93 -11.55 8.91 -6.74
CA LYS A 93 -12.26 8.77 -8.02
C LYS A 93 -13.72 9.25 -8.02
N ASP A 94 -14.13 9.98 -7.01
CA ASP A 94 -15.46 10.58 -6.86
C ASP A 94 -15.40 12.12 -6.68
N GLY A 95 -14.25 12.71 -7.01
CA GLY A 95 -13.98 14.14 -6.84
C GLY A 95 -13.27 14.49 -5.53
N ILE A 96 -13.06 13.52 -4.64
CA ILE A 96 -12.29 13.69 -3.40
C ILE A 96 -10.82 13.32 -3.65
N VAL A 97 -9.91 14.23 -3.30
CA VAL A 97 -8.46 14.01 -3.33
C VAL A 97 -7.89 14.31 -1.95
N LEU A 98 -7.33 13.29 -1.30
CA LEU A 98 -6.71 13.42 0.01
C LEU A 98 -5.23 13.71 -0.14
N GLU A 99 -4.74 14.78 0.49
CA GLU A 99 -3.31 15.00 0.61
C GLU A 99 -2.68 13.93 1.52
N ALA A 100 -1.54 13.41 1.10
CA ALA A 100 -0.80 12.39 1.81
C ALA A 100 0.68 12.76 1.94
N SER A 101 1.23 12.57 3.14
CA SER A 101 2.64 12.81 3.42
C SER A 101 3.34 11.49 3.69
N LYS A 102 4.43 11.24 2.96
CA LYS A 102 5.34 10.12 3.19
C LYS A 102 6.45 10.56 4.12
N ILE A 103 6.40 10.09 5.36
CA ILE A 103 7.38 10.39 6.41
C ILE A 103 8.01 9.08 6.86
N GLY A 104 9.31 8.90 6.59
CA GLY A 104 9.98 7.63 6.84
C GLY A 104 9.33 6.47 6.09
N ASP A 105 8.85 5.46 6.82
CA ASP A 105 8.14 4.29 6.32
C ASP A 105 6.60 4.46 6.30
N GLN A 106 6.07 5.59 6.78
CA GLN A 106 4.63 5.86 6.82
C GLN A 106 4.15 6.70 5.64
N LEU A 107 2.94 6.43 5.16
CA LEU A 107 2.12 7.33 4.34
C LEU A 107 0.92 7.74 5.19
N THR A 108 0.81 9.03 5.49
CA THR A 108 -0.19 9.55 6.43
C THR A 108 -1.10 10.56 5.73
N THR A 109 -2.41 10.43 5.94
CA THR A 109 -3.41 11.43 5.58
C THR A 109 -4.17 11.88 6.81
N GLN A 110 -4.59 13.14 6.84
CA GLN A 110 -5.55 13.64 7.82
C GLN A 110 -6.53 14.55 7.11
N PHE A 111 -7.82 14.31 7.32
CA PHE A 111 -8.89 15.04 6.67
C PHE A 111 -10.13 15.04 7.54
N SER A 112 -11.03 15.98 7.28
CA SER A 112 -12.35 15.97 7.89
C SER A 112 -13.44 15.76 6.85
N VAL A 113 -14.45 14.98 7.21
CA VAL A 113 -15.66 14.77 6.42
C VAL A 113 -16.84 14.85 7.37
N GLU A 114 -17.78 15.74 7.06
CA GLU A 114 -18.87 16.13 7.97
C GLU A 114 -18.31 16.52 9.36
N ASN A 115 -18.76 15.85 10.42
CA ASN A 115 -18.35 16.12 11.80
C ASN A 115 -17.16 15.27 12.27
N ASN A 116 -16.47 14.60 11.35
CA ASN A 116 -15.45 13.61 11.68
C ASN A 116 -14.08 14.09 11.25
N LEU A 117 -13.10 13.97 12.14
CA LEU A 117 -11.68 14.12 11.84
C LEU A 117 -11.05 12.73 11.77
N ILE A 118 -10.50 12.39 10.61
CA ILE A 118 -9.93 11.07 10.33
C ILE A 118 -8.45 11.22 10.05
N THR A 119 -7.64 10.39 10.70
CA THR A 119 -6.21 10.23 10.38
C THR A 119 -5.97 8.79 9.94
N THR A 120 -5.42 8.60 8.74
CA THR A 120 -5.03 7.28 8.25
C THR A 120 -3.52 7.20 8.13
N ILE A 121 -2.94 6.06 8.49
CA ILE A 121 -1.51 5.80 8.45
C ILE A 121 -1.29 4.42 7.85
N TYR A 122 -0.49 4.36 6.80
CA TYR A 122 0.01 3.11 6.21
C TYR A 122 1.51 3.00 6.45
N THR A 123 1.94 2.01 7.21
CA THR A 123 3.35 1.77 7.55
C THR A 123 3.90 0.63 6.69
N PHE A 124 4.91 0.91 5.88
CA PHE A 124 5.47 -0.02 4.89
C PHE A 124 6.78 -0.65 5.42
N LEU A 125 6.68 -1.87 5.93
CA LEU A 125 7.79 -2.59 6.58
C LEU A 125 8.39 -3.64 5.63
N THR A 126 9.71 -3.80 5.65
CA THR A 126 10.45 -4.69 4.74
C THR A 126 11.08 -5.92 5.40
N ASN A 127 11.06 -6.04 6.74
CA ASN A 127 11.67 -7.15 7.47
C ASN A 127 10.90 -7.49 8.77
N PRO A 128 9.86 -8.35 8.71
CA PRO A 128 9.30 -8.97 7.51
C PRO A 128 8.45 -7.98 6.69
N ASP A 129 8.23 -8.30 5.42
CA ASP A 129 7.33 -7.55 4.53
C ASP A 129 5.92 -7.46 5.12
N ARG A 130 5.49 -6.26 5.52
CA ARG A 130 4.15 -6.00 6.08
C ARG A 130 3.66 -4.60 5.69
N ILE A 131 2.34 -4.46 5.64
CA ILE A 131 1.69 -3.15 5.72
C ILE A 131 0.99 -3.06 7.07
N GLY A 132 1.43 -2.13 7.92
CA GLY A 132 0.63 -1.68 9.06
C GLY A 132 -0.43 -0.70 8.56
N PHE A 133 -1.67 -0.85 9.01
CA PHE A 133 -2.73 0.11 8.79
C PHE A 133 -3.23 0.61 10.15
N ALA A 134 -3.32 1.92 10.29
CA ALA A 134 -3.99 2.57 11.40
C ALA A 134 -4.96 3.64 10.91
N LEU A 135 -6.13 3.68 11.51
CA LEU A 135 -7.10 4.76 11.34
C LEU A 135 -7.54 5.24 12.72
N TYR A 136 -7.46 6.54 12.94
CA TYR A 136 -8.02 7.18 14.13
C TYR A 136 -9.17 8.08 13.72
N PHE A 137 -10.27 7.97 14.45
CA PHE A 137 -11.48 8.73 14.21
C PHE A 137 -11.77 9.59 15.44
N SER A 138 -11.98 10.89 15.24
CA SER A 138 -12.29 11.87 16.28
C SER A 138 -13.47 12.74 15.86
N ASP A 139 -14.14 13.41 16.81
CA ASP A 139 -15.06 14.52 16.49
C ASP A 139 -14.22 15.70 15.99
N VAL A 140 -14.67 16.37 14.94
CA VAL A 140 -14.01 17.58 14.41
C VAL A 140 -14.18 18.78 15.34
N ARG A 141 -15.12 18.74 16.30
CA ARG A 141 -15.29 19.78 17.32
C ARG A 141 -14.29 19.54 18.45
N PRO A 142 -13.28 20.42 18.61
CA PRO A 142 -12.28 20.25 19.65
C PRO A 142 -12.81 20.68 21.02
N GLY A 143 -12.28 20.08 22.07
CA GLY A 143 -12.21 20.73 23.37
C GLY A 143 -11.21 21.89 23.31
N LYS A 144 -11.37 22.90 24.18
CA LYS A 144 -10.43 24.02 24.30
C LYS A 144 -9.95 24.14 25.74
N THR A 145 -8.65 24.21 25.93
CA THR A 145 -8.01 24.46 27.24
C THR A 145 -7.00 25.61 27.12
N GLY A 146 -6.54 26.14 28.25
CA GLY A 146 -5.67 27.33 28.27
C GLY A 146 -6.41 28.63 27.93
N GLY A 147 -5.67 29.69 27.56
CA GLY A 147 -6.25 30.96 27.09
C GLY A 147 -6.45 32.06 28.14
N GLN A 148 -6.09 31.81 29.41
CA GLN A 148 -5.91 32.86 30.41
C GLN A 148 -4.43 32.85 30.84
N GLY A 149 -3.65 33.78 30.30
CA GLY A 149 -2.19 33.87 30.55
C GLY A 149 -1.34 32.79 29.86
N THR A 150 -1.95 31.88 29.10
CA THR A 150 -1.27 30.79 28.35
C THR A 150 -1.86 30.63 26.96
N THR A 151 -1.10 30.02 26.04
CA THR A 151 -1.55 29.70 24.68
C THR A 151 -2.75 28.74 24.72
N PRO A 152 -3.89 29.07 24.08
CA PRO A 152 -5.00 28.15 23.95
C PRO A 152 -4.59 26.87 23.19
N VAL A 153 -5.07 25.72 23.66
CA VAL A 153 -4.83 24.42 23.04
C VAL A 153 -6.18 23.81 22.64
N LEU A 154 -6.26 23.33 21.39
CA LEU A 154 -7.40 22.58 20.87
C LEU A 154 -7.12 21.08 20.99
N THR A 155 -8.10 20.33 21.48
CA THR A 155 -7.97 18.89 21.72
C THR A 155 -9.04 18.11 20.98
N TYR A 156 -8.64 17.10 20.20
CA TYR A 156 -9.55 16.26 19.43
C TYR A 156 -9.55 14.87 20.05
N ALA A 157 -10.62 14.55 20.78
CA ALA A 157 -10.73 13.26 21.44
C ALA A 157 -11.02 12.15 20.43
N ILE A 158 -10.11 11.18 20.33
CA ILE A 158 -10.29 9.96 19.55
C ILE A 158 -11.50 9.21 20.11
N LYS A 159 -12.41 8.77 19.23
CA LYS A 159 -13.62 7.99 19.56
C LYS A 159 -13.48 6.53 19.18
N SER A 160 -12.68 6.22 18.17
CA SER A 160 -12.34 4.86 17.81
C SER A 160 -11.00 4.79 17.10
N ARG A 161 -10.42 3.60 17.10
CA ARG A 161 -9.27 3.26 16.28
C ARG A 161 -9.57 2.02 15.45
N GLN A 162 -8.92 1.92 14.29
CA GLN A 162 -8.89 0.71 13.50
C GLN A 162 -7.45 0.35 13.20
N LEU A 163 -7.06 -0.91 13.44
CA LEU A 163 -5.69 -1.38 13.27
C LEU A 163 -5.66 -2.67 12.46
N ALA A 164 -4.69 -2.81 11.55
CA ALA A 164 -4.41 -4.07 10.88
C ALA A 164 -2.91 -4.22 10.63
N THR A 165 -2.43 -5.47 10.65
CA THR A 165 -1.12 -5.83 10.12
C THR A 165 -1.35 -6.79 8.96
N LEU A 166 -1.04 -6.35 7.75
CA LEU A 166 -1.27 -7.11 6.53
C LEU A 166 0.04 -7.76 6.06
N ALA A 167 -0.05 -9.05 5.74
CA ALA A 167 1.04 -9.81 5.12
C ALA A 167 0.84 -9.88 3.60
N ARG A 168 1.95 -9.91 2.88
CA ARG A 168 1.94 -10.12 1.42
C ARG A 168 1.35 -11.48 1.10
N VAL A 169 0.37 -11.51 0.21
CA VAL A 169 -0.14 -12.75 -0.37
C VAL A 169 0.87 -13.21 -1.43
N PRO A 170 1.45 -14.41 -1.31
CA PRO A 170 2.33 -14.94 -2.35
C PRO A 170 1.57 -15.02 -3.67
N GLU A 171 2.20 -14.64 -4.78
CA GLU A 171 1.64 -14.95 -6.08
C GLU A 171 1.45 -16.48 -6.20
N PRO A 172 0.34 -16.95 -6.79
CA PRO A 172 0.20 -18.37 -7.09
C PRO A 172 1.42 -18.81 -7.92
N LYS A 173 2.14 -19.84 -7.47
CA LYS A 173 3.18 -20.46 -8.30
C LYS A 173 2.54 -20.85 -9.62
N ALA A 174 3.05 -20.32 -10.74
CA ALA A 174 2.58 -20.70 -12.06
C ALA A 174 2.62 -22.23 -12.16
N VAL A 175 1.44 -22.85 -12.30
CA VAL A 175 1.36 -24.28 -12.59
C VAL A 175 2.00 -24.47 -13.97
N PRO A 176 3.03 -25.30 -14.12
CA PRO A 176 3.60 -25.57 -15.43
C PRO A 176 2.48 -26.06 -16.34
N GLN A 177 2.21 -25.33 -17.43
CA GLN A 177 1.27 -25.79 -18.43
C GLN A 177 1.76 -27.16 -18.91
N LYS A 178 1.00 -28.22 -18.62
CA LYS A 178 1.23 -29.53 -19.23
C LYS A 178 1.15 -29.30 -20.74
N LYS A 179 2.28 -29.45 -21.44
CA LYS A 179 2.29 -29.51 -22.91
C LYS A 179 1.37 -30.65 -23.30
N GLU A 180 0.20 -30.35 -23.85
CA GLU A 180 -0.63 -31.39 -24.46
C GLU A 180 0.16 -32.03 -25.60
N PRO A 181 0.17 -33.37 -25.70
CA PRO A 181 0.84 -34.04 -26.80
C PRO A 181 0.14 -33.68 -28.12
N VAL A 182 0.90 -33.08 -29.04
CA VAL A 182 0.48 -32.82 -30.41
C VAL A 182 0.09 -34.16 -31.06
N LYS A 183 -1.21 -34.39 -31.26
CA LYS A 183 -1.72 -35.53 -32.04
C LYS A 183 -1.28 -35.37 -33.48
N LYS A 184 -0.29 -36.16 -33.92
CA LYS A 184 0.05 -36.33 -35.35
C LYS A 184 -1.19 -36.88 -36.08
N ARG A 185 -1.84 -36.06 -36.90
CA ARG A 185 -2.82 -36.54 -37.88
C ARG A 185 -2.09 -37.31 -38.97
N LYS A 186 -2.23 -38.64 -38.99
CA LYS A 186 -1.96 -39.45 -40.19
C LYS A 186 -3.14 -39.26 -41.15
N GLY A 187 -2.97 -38.44 -42.18
CA GLY A 187 -3.90 -38.31 -43.30
C GLY A 187 -3.47 -39.21 -44.45
N LEU A 188 -4.34 -40.15 -44.81
CA LEU A 188 -4.23 -41.14 -45.88
C LEU A 188 -3.93 -40.51 -47.25
N PHE A 189 -2.95 -41.08 -47.96
CA PHE A 189 -2.82 -40.98 -49.41
C PHE A 189 -3.93 -41.83 -50.05
N GLY A 190 -4.88 -41.20 -50.73
CA GLY A 190 -5.86 -41.87 -51.59
C GLY A 190 -5.55 -41.57 -53.06
N LYS A 191 -5.11 -42.60 -53.78
CA LYS A 191 -4.95 -42.61 -55.25
C LYS A 191 -6.29 -42.26 -55.92
N ARG A 192 -6.25 -41.48 -57.00
CA ARG A 192 -7.26 -41.54 -58.06
C ARG A 192 -6.62 -42.03 -59.36
N VAL A 193 -7.34 -42.97 -59.96
CA VAL A 193 -7.20 -43.47 -61.34
C VAL A 193 -7.70 -42.39 -62.29
#